data_AF-A0A4Q4X383-F1
#
_entry.id   AF-A0A4Q4X383-F1
#
_cell.length_a   1.000
_cell.length_b   1.000
_cell.length_c   1.000
_cell.angle_alpha   90.00
_cell.angle_beta   90.00
_cell.angle_gamma   90.00
#
_symmetry.space_group_name_H-M   'P 1'
#
loop_
_entity.id
_entity.type
_entity.pdbx_description
1 polymer ?
#
loop_
_entity_poly.entity_id
_entity_poly.type
_entity_poly.pdbx_seq_one_letter_code
_entity_poly.pdbx_strand_id
1 'polypeptide(L)'
;MGLADPVVTLLGPDPSHRNCVLNGNAFQQDAIQSFNGWQYACFYSPLPGGGAAEPLFVHVARRRLPHGPWETLVLDDYPQTTDDGHNTVQVGHRVRYRFSLPKVALSPEGFEWEPKLFRCTLSQLPGLEGEDELFGYITYPRFGQLGEDLWFSWRTGKAGLGDDHLSVYRAGTGRHELVGGSGSGTHLRGVDGNPYIHGLHHRDGRLHATWVWRGFVWYEGWDDPADTKHKAQAGPNSAQNNHDICYAYSDDGGRTWCNGAGERVADLSRGESIRPDSPGIVAFEIPRGSGLHNQESQAVDHSGGVHVLNRDNLDGEQRWKHYYRSSDGSSPLLAHPLIGPSGFVVIPSEGTWTQRALPHVKGLYGGKRGQVVVSRDDDLYFVLPDTEAPTLTILKALKDDGYSTYELVWRKEGFPPTDPLVDETRLDYDNVLSVYTRAVAEGVDVGAKSNNVVILDFQL
;
A
#
# COMPACT_ATOMS: atom_id res chain seq x y z
N MET A 1 7.41 0.00 26.54
CA MET A 1 7.62 -1.45 26.82
C MET A 1 7.71 -2.17 25.48
N GLY A 2 8.56 -3.19 25.32
CA GLY A 2 8.67 -3.92 24.04
C GLY A 2 7.46 -4.81 23.78
N LEU A 3 7.16 -5.08 22.50
CA LEU A 3 6.18 -6.10 22.11
C LEU A 3 6.71 -7.49 22.45
N ALA A 4 5.82 -8.38 22.87
CA ALA A 4 6.14 -9.80 22.96
C ALA A 4 6.45 -10.37 21.56
N ASP A 5 7.16 -11.49 21.52
CA ASP A 5 7.39 -12.19 20.25
C ASP A 5 6.06 -12.64 19.63
N PRO A 6 5.90 -12.50 18.30
CA PRO A 6 4.64 -12.77 17.64
C PRO A 6 4.35 -14.27 17.54
N VAL A 7 3.08 -14.63 17.39
CA VAL A 7 2.74 -15.94 16.86
C VAL A 7 3.09 -15.96 15.37
N VAL A 8 4.02 -16.84 14.99
CA VAL A 8 4.47 -17.00 13.60
C VAL A 8 3.70 -18.14 12.94
N THR A 9 3.03 -17.85 11.83
CA THR A 9 2.31 -18.86 11.05
C THR A 9 2.86 -18.97 9.64
N LEU A 10 3.22 -20.18 9.22
CA LEU A 10 3.66 -20.50 7.86
C LEU A 10 2.46 -20.63 6.91
N LEU A 11 2.44 -19.86 5.83
CA LEU A 11 1.44 -20.02 4.76
C LEU A 11 1.92 -20.97 3.66
N GLY A 12 3.20 -20.89 3.29
CA GLY A 12 3.79 -21.74 2.26
C GLY A 12 5.19 -21.29 1.85
N PRO A 13 5.87 -22.09 1.00
CA PRO A 13 7.19 -21.75 0.50
C PRO A 13 7.13 -20.52 -0.42
N ASP A 14 8.12 -19.65 -0.29
CA ASP A 14 8.32 -18.53 -1.20
C ASP A 14 9.26 -18.94 -2.36
N PRO A 15 9.01 -18.50 -3.60
CA PRO A 15 9.82 -18.86 -4.77
C PRO A 15 11.21 -18.21 -4.77
N SER A 16 12.12 -18.72 -3.93
CA SER A 16 13.45 -18.15 -3.72
C SER A 16 14.42 -18.33 -4.88
N HIS A 17 14.05 -19.09 -5.92
CA HIS A 17 14.88 -19.30 -7.12
C HIS A 17 14.75 -18.17 -8.16
N ARG A 18 13.78 -17.27 -8.02
CA ARG A 18 13.57 -16.13 -8.93
C ARG A 18 14.45 -14.93 -8.61
N ASN A 19 14.70 -14.09 -9.60
CA ASN A 19 15.40 -12.81 -9.38
C ASN A 19 14.46 -11.77 -8.77
N CYS A 20 13.20 -11.75 -9.20
CA CYS A 20 12.19 -10.86 -8.66
C CYS A 20 11.43 -11.52 -7.51
N VAL A 21 11.22 -10.77 -6.44
CA VAL A 21 10.31 -11.15 -5.35
C VAL A 21 8.87 -10.87 -5.80
N LEU A 22 7.97 -11.83 -5.59
CA LEU A 22 6.53 -11.66 -5.89
C LEU A 22 5.66 -11.45 -4.64
N ASN A 23 6.07 -12.01 -3.51
CA ASN A 23 5.37 -11.92 -2.23
C ASN A 23 6.04 -10.88 -1.33
N GLY A 24 5.26 -10.00 -0.70
CA GLY A 24 5.80 -8.96 0.18
C GLY A 24 6.47 -7.86 -0.62
N ASN A 25 5.72 -7.33 -1.60
CA ASN A 25 6.02 -6.06 -2.26
C ASN A 25 5.02 -5.02 -1.78
N ALA A 26 5.42 -3.76 -1.55
CA ALA A 26 4.52 -2.75 -0.99
C ALA A 26 3.32 -2.42 -1.87
N PHE A 27 3.39 -2.79 -3.15
CA PHE A 27 2.32 -2.63 -4.13
C PHE A 27 1.52 -3.93 -4.36
N GLN A 28 1.60 -4.88 -3.42
CA GLN A 28 0.71 -6.03 -3.27
C GLN A 28 -0.42 -5.64 -2.28
N GLN A 29 -1.28 -4.70 -2.69
CA GLN A 29 -2.23 -3.98 -1.82
C GLN A 29 -3.67 -4.47 -2.05
N ASP A 30 -4.22 -5.40 -1.26
CA ASP A 30 -3.63 -6.03 -0.06
C ASP A 30 -3.40 -7.55 -0.19
N ALA A 31 -2.29 -8.02 0.39
CA ALA A 31 -1.96 -9.45 0.46
C ALA A 31 -2.64 -10.17 1.63
N ILE A 32 -3.08 -9.43 2.64
CA ILE A 32 -3.71 -9.92 3.86
C ILE A 32 -4.82 -8.95 4.27
N GLN A 33 -5.98 -9.48 4.65
CA GLN A 33 -7.15 -8.67 4.99
C GLN A 33 -8.06 -9.46 5.92
N SER A 34 -8.54 -8.83 7.00
CA SER A 34 -9.58 -9.39 7.85
C SER A 34 -10.97 -8.88 7.50
N PHE A 35 -11.95 -9.77 7.61
CA PHE A 35 -13.36 -9.45 7.41
C PHE A 35 -14.22 -10.44 8.17
N ASN A 36 -15.21 -9.93 8.93
CA ASN A 36 -16.28 -10.73 9.52
C ASN A 36 -15.79 -11.91 10.39
N GLY A 37 -14.76 -11.69 11.22
CA GLY A 37 -14.20 -12.72 12.10
C GLY A 37 -13.32 -13.75 11.39
N TRP A 38 -12.94 -13.49 10.14
CA TRP A 38 -12.02 -14.30 9.36
C TRP A 38 -10.88 -13.44 8.82
N GLN A 39 -9.73 -14.05 8.60
CA GLN A 39 -8.60 -13.42 7.94
C GLN A 39 -8.29 -14.17 6.66
N TYR A 40 -7.99 -13.41 5.61
CA TYR A 40 -7.69 -13.90 4.28
C TYR A 40 -6.29 -13.46 3.89
N ALA A 41 -5.59 -14.29 3.12
CA ALA A 41 -4.30 -13.95 2.54
C ALA A 41 -4.16 -14.54 1.13
N CYS A 42 -3.35 -13.91 0.29
CA CYS A 42 -2.98 -14.49 -1.00
C CYS A 42 -1.49 -14.35 -1.28
N PHE A 43 -0.93 -15.36 -1.92
CA PHE A 43 0.51 -15.43 -2.20
C PHE A 43 0.80 -16.32 -3.41
N TYR A 44 1.97 -16.17 -4.01
CA TYR A 44 2.49 -17.09 -5.01
C TYR A 44 3.32 -18.19 -4.36
N SER A 45 3.08 -19.43 -4.80
CA SER A 45 3.83 -20.62 -4.38
C SER A 45 3.81 -21.67 -5.51
N PRO A 46 4.76 -22.61 -5.55
CA PRO A 46 4.63 -23.83 -6.35
C PRO A 46 3.42 -24.67 -5.89
N LEU A 47 2.95 -25.57 -6.75
CA LEU A 47 1.89 -26.52 -6.41
C LEU A 47 2.29 -27.40 -5.21
N PRO A 48 1.39 -27.62 -4.24
CA PRO A 48 1.63 -28.57 -3.16
C PRO A 48 1.95 -29.98 -3.68
N GLY A 49 2.92 -30.66 -3.08
CA GLY A 49 3.26 -32.05 -3.41
C GLY A 49 3.98 -32.27 -4.76
N GLY A 50 4.24 -31.20 -5.53
CA GLY A 50 5.06 -31.25 -6.75
C GLY A 50 6.53 -30.98 -6.45
N GLY A 51 7.43 -31.77 -7.03
CA GLY A 51 8.89 -31.52 -6.91
C GLY A 51 9.40 -30.35 -7.75
N ALA A 52 8.57 -29.76 -8.61
CA ALA A 52 8.96 -28.67 -9.49
C ALA A 52 8.72 -27.30 -8.81
N ALA A 53 9.73 -26.44 -8.82
CA ALA A 53 9.65 -25.08 -8.29
C ALA A 53 8.89 -24.09 -9.20
N GLU A 54 8.51 -24.53 -10.41
CA GLU A 54 7.80 -23.76 -11.43
C GLU A 54 6.78 -24.66 -12.16
N PRO A 55 5.71 -24.09 -12.75
CA PRO A 55 5.29 -22.69 -12.63
C PRO A 55 4.75 -22.35 -11.23
N LEU A 56 4.66 -21.05 -10.91
CA LEU A 56 4.02 -20.57 -9.68
C LEU A 56 2.52 -20.35 -9.87
N PHE A 57 1.76 -20.53 -8.80
CA PHE A 57 0.30 -20.37 -8.79
C PHE A 57 -0.16 -19.51 -7.62
N VAL A 58 -1.34 -18.92 -7.78
CA VAL A 58 -1.97 -18.15 -6.72
C VAL A 58 -2.55 -19.10 -5.68
N HIS A 59 -2.09 -18.95 -4.44
CA HIS A 59 -2.66 -19.57 -3.27
C HIS A 59 -3.56 -18.55 -2.58
N VAL A 60 -4.78 -18.95 -2.22
CA VAL A 60 -5.71 -18.14 -1.44
C VAL A 60 -5.96 -18.86 -0.12
N ALA A 61 -5.54 -18.25 0.98
CA ALA A 61 -5.66 -18.79 2.31
C ALA A 61 -6.73 -18.05 3.10
N ARG A 62 -7.43 -18.75 3.99
CA ARG A 62 -8.29 -18.15 5.01
C ARG A 62 -8.11 -18.83 6.35
N ARG A 63 -8.37 -18.12 7.45
CA ARG A 63 -8.53 -18.71 8.78
C ARG A 63 -9.65 -18.02 9.56
N ARG A 64 -10.26 -18.76 10.48
CA ARG A 64 -11.15 -18.18 11.48
C ARG A 64 -10.32 -17.44 12.53
N LEU A 65 -10.67 -16.21 12.87
CA LEU A 65 -10.02 -15.48 13.94
C LEU A 65 -10.59 -15.86 15.33
N PRO A 66 -9.80 -15.74 16.41
CA PRO A 66 -8.40 -15.29 16.45
C PRO A 66 -7.35 -16.41 16.22
N HIS A 67 -7.72 -17.69 16.32
CA HIS A 67 -6.77 -18.81 16.41
C HIS A 67 -7.10 -20.04 15.53
N GLY A 68 -7.98 -19.89 14.55
CA GLY A 68 -8.30 -20.97 13.62
C GLY A 68 -7.11 -21.35 12.73
N PRO A 69 -7.03 -22.62 12.28
CA PRO A 69 -6.02 -23.03 11.32
C PRO A 69 -6.24 -22.35 9.96
N TRP A 70 -5.17 -22.19 9.18
CA TRP A 70 -5.26 -21.74 7.80
C TRP A 70 -5.72 -22.88 6.88
N GLU A 71 -6.74 -22.60 6.08
CA GLU A 71 -7.18 -23.39 4.94
C GLU A 71 -6.66 -22.70 3.67
N THR A 72 -5.97 -23.43 2.79
CA THR A 72 -5.42 -22.87 1.56
C THR A 72 -5.95 -23.62 0.35
N LEU A 73 -6.49 -22.88 -0.63
CA LEU A 73 -6.80 -23.39 -1.96
C LEU A 73 -5.81 -22.84 -2.98
N VAL A 74 -5.69 -23.53 -4.12
CA VAL A 74 -4.81 -23.13 -5.22
C VAL A 74 -5.64 -22.85 -6.47
N LEU A 75 -5.37 -21.72 -7.12
CA LEU A 75 -5.92 -21.40 -8.43
C LEU A 75 -4.89 -21.84 -9.50
N ASP A 76 -5.06 -23.06 -9.99
CA ASP A 76 -4.11 -23.77 -10.87
C ASP A 76 -4.38 -23.61 -12.37
N ASP A 77 -5.47 -22.93 -12.73
CA ASP A 77 -5.84 -22.60 -14.11
C ASP A 77 -5.01 -21.45 -14.70
N TYR A 78 -4.04 -20.96 -13.92
CA TYR A 78 -3.30 -19.76 -14.25
C TYR A 78 -1.83 -19.80 -13.80
N PRO A 79 -0.89 -20.24 -14.66
CA PRO A 79 0.52 -20.29 -14.31
C PRO A 79 1.18 -18.89 -14.41
N GLN A 80 1.83 -18.46 -13.33
CA GLN A 80 2.75 -17.33 -13.31
C GLN A 80 4.15 -17.81 -13.70
N THR A 81 4.61 -17.49 -14.91
CA THR A 81 5.92 -17.90 -15.43
C THR A 81 6.90 -16.76 -15.63
N THR A 82 6.43 -15.52 -15.60
CA THR A 82 7.28 -14.35 -15.89
C THR A 82 7.97 -13.89 -14.61
N ASP A 83 9.29 -13.76 -14.65
CA ASP A 83 10.11 -13.22 -13.56
C ASP A 83 10.07 -11.67 -13.58
N ASP A 84 8.91 -11.12 -13.19
CA ASP A 84 8.66 -9.68 -13.10
C ASP A 84 7.98 -9.38 -11.76
N GLY A 85 8.69 -8.64 -10.89
CA GLY A 85 8.22 -8.28 -9.55
C GLY A 85 6.95 -7.44 -9.53
N HIS A 86 6.56 -6.81 -10.63
CA HIS A 86 5.30 -6.07 -10.76
C HIS A 86 4.09 -7.00 -10.91
N ASN A 87 4.31 -8.31 -11.15
CA ASN A 87 3.25 -9.30 -11.27
C ASN A 87 2.80 -9.83 -9.91
N THR A 88 2.51 -8.93 -8.96
CA THR A 88 1.97 -9.26 -7.64
C THR A 88 0.56 -9.84 -7.74
N VAL A 89 0.18 -10.59 -6.69
CA VAL A 89 -1.20 -11.02 -6.45
C VAL A 89 -1.70 -10.36 -5.20
N GLN A 90 -2.88 -9.79 -5.24
CA GLN A 90 -3.53 -9.25 -4.06
C GLN A 90 -4.97 -9.73 -4.00
N VAL A 91 -5.58 -9.63 -2.82
CA VAL A 91 -7.00 -9.83 -2.64
C VAL A 91 -7.69 -8.69 -3.40
N GLY A 92 -7.99 -8.98 -4.66
CA GLY A 92 -8.33 -7.97 -5.66
C GLY A 92 -7.19 -7.65 -6.66
N HIS A 93 -6.94 -8.54 -7.63
CA HIS A 93 -6.48 -8.24 -9.01
C HIS A 93 -4.98 -8.20 -9.44
N ARG A 94 -4.76 -8.54 -10.73
CA ARG A 94 -4.12 -7.83 -11.90
C ARG A 94 -4.83 -8.37 -13.18
N VAL A 95 -4.93 -7.70 -14.37
CA VAL A 95 -5.90 -7.96 -15.54
C VAL A 95 -6.00 -9.41 -15.99
N ARG A 96 -6.59 -10.16 -15.07
CA ARG A 96 -6.84 -11.57 -14.83
C ARG A 96 -7.70 -11.56 -13.55
N TYR A 97 -8.77 -10.77 -13.59
CA TYR A 97 -9.68 -10.51 -12.48
C TYR A 97 -10.53 -11.72 -12.18
N ARG A 98 -10.67 -12.04 -10.90
CA ARG A 98 -11.55 -13.08 -10.41
C ARG A 98 -12.21 -12.60 -9.14
N PHE A 99 -13.44 -13.02 -8.94
CA PHE A 99 -14.21 -12.77 -7.73
C PHE A 99 -14.91 -14.05 -7.31
N SER A 100 -15.21 -14.15 -6.02
CA SER A 100 -15.89 -15.31 -5.46
C SER A 100 -17.37 -15.34 -5.84
N LEU A 101 -18.04 -16.45 -5.55
CA LEU A 101 -19.48 -16.49 -5.42
C LEU A 101 -19.94 -15.47 -4.35
N PRO A 102 -21.14 -14.91 -4.50
CA PRO A 102 -21.72 -14.05 -3.47
C PRO A 102 -21.76 -14.74 -2.10
N LYS A 103 -21.60 -13.95 -1.04
CA LYS A 103 -21.69 -14.36 0.37
C LYS A 103 -20.57 -15.26 0.92
N VAL A 104 -19.56 -15.63 0.12
CA VAL A 104 -18.44 -16.47 0.61
C VAL A 104 -17.75 -15.85 1.83
N ALA A 105 -17.49 -14.54 1.83
CA ALA A 105 -16.89 -13.86 2.98
C ALA A 105 -17.91 -13.45 4.08
N LEU A 106 -19.20 -13.37 3.74
CA LEU A 106 -20.28 -13.02 4.68
C LEU A 106 -20.75 -14.23 5.51
N SER A 107 -20.58 -15.44 4.99
CA SER A 107 -20.98 -16.69 5.64
C SER A 107 -19.96 -17.81 5.35
N PRO A 108 -18.68 -17.61 5.71
CA PRO A 108 -17.56 -18.48 5.30
C PRO A 108 -17.72 -19.93 5.75
N GLU A 109 -18.38 -20.15 6.89
CA GLU A 109 -18.68 -21.48 7.44
C GLU A 109 -19.67 -22.28 6.57
N GLY A 110 -20.45 -21.61 5.73
CA GLY A 110 -21.38 -22.22 4.79
C GLY A 110 -20.74 -22.72 3.50
N PHE A 111 -19.43 -22.55 3.33
CA PHE A 111 -18.69 -22.91 2.12
C PHE A 111 -17.44 -23.73 2.45
N GLU A 112 -17.27 -24.84 1.74
CA GLU A 112 -16.00 -25.54 1.67
C GLU A 112 -14.97 -24.66 0.93
N TRP A 113 -13.73 -24.59 1.41
CA TRP A 113 -12.71 -23.69 0.84
C TRP A 113 -12.02 -24.32 -0.38
N GLU A 114 -12.55 -24.06 -1.56
CA GLU A 114 -12.11 -24.72 -2.80
C GLU A 114 -12.18 -23.80 -4.03
N PRO A 115 -11.42 -24.09 -5.10
CA PRO A 115 -11.31 -23.20 -6.26
C PRO A 115 -12.63 -22.90 -6.96
N LYS A 116 -13.63 -23.81 -6.91
CA LYS A 116 -14.94 -23.61 -7.53
C LYS A 116 -15.77 -22.47 -6.92
N LEU A 117 -15.34 -21.94 -5.77
CA LEU A 117 -15.90 -20.72 -5.20
C LEU A 117 -15.55 -19.46 -6.02
N PHE A 118 -14.60 -19.53 -6.95
CA PHE A 118 -14.14 -18.38 -7.72
C PHE A 118 -14.54 -18.51 -9.18
N ARG A 119 -15.01 -17.40 -9.77
CA ARG A 119 -15.31 -17.31 -11.21
C ARG A 119 -14.05 -17.54 -12.05
N CYS A 120 -14.21 -17.79 -13.34
CA CYS A 120 -13.07 -17.82 -14.26
C CYS A 120 -12.37 -16.45 -14.33
N THR A 121 -11.13 -16.47 -14.81
CA THR A 121 -10.31 -15.29 -15.06
C THR A 121 -10.95 -14.36 -16.10
N LEU A 122 -11.13 -13.10 -15.75
CA LEU A 122 -11.64 -12.03 -16.62
C LEU A 122 -10.51 -11.09 -17.05
N SER A 123 -10.60 -10.58 -18.28
CA SER A 123 -9.71 -9.54 -18.81
C SER A 123 -10.24 -8.12 -18.62
N GLN A 124 -11.41 -7.96 -17.99
CA GLN A 124 -12.06 -6.68 -17.73
C GLN A 124 -12.83 -6.73 -16.41
N LEU A 125 -13.15 -5.55 -15.87
CA LEU A 125 -13.98 -5.43 -14.68
C LEU A 125 -15.47 -5.39 -15.09
N PRO A 126 -16.33 -6.23 -14.48
CA PRO A 126 -17.77 -6.17 -14.73
C PRO A 126 -18.30 -4.76 -14.48
N GLY A 127 -19.09 -4.21 -15.42
CA GLY A 127 -19.57 -2.82 -15.35
C GLY A 127 -18.78 -1.79 -16.15
N LEU A 128 -17.52 -2.11 -16.51
CA LEU A 128 -16.66 -1.23 -17.31
C LEU A 128 -16.44 -1.79 -18.72
N GLU A 129 -17.43 -2.53 -19.23
CA GLU A 129 -17.42 -2.99 -20.61
C GLU A 129 -17.42 -1.78 -21.56
N GLY A 130 -16.43 -1.67 -22.44
CA GLY A 130 -16.25 -0.54 -23.37
C GLY A 130 -15.20 0.48 -22.96
N GLU A 131 -14.61 0.37 -21.77
CA GLU A 131 -13.49 1.20 -21.30
C GLU A 131 -12.12 0.54 -21.62
N ASP A 132 -12.01 -0.13 -22.77
CA ASP A 132 -10.90 -1.03 -23.13
C ASP A 132 -9.52 -0.37 -23.03
N GLU A 133 -9.43 0.92 -23.35
CA GLU A 133 -8.18 1.70 -23.28
C GLU A 133 -7.61 1.78 -21.85
N LEU A 134 -8.48 1.78 -20.83
CA LEU A 134 -8.07 1.82 -19.42
C LEU A 134 -7.50 0.49 -18.90
N PHE A 135 -7.68 -0.60 -19.66
CA PHE A 135 -7.29 -1.95 -19.25
C PHE A 135 -6.19 -2.58 -20.12
N GLY A 136 -5.74 -1.89 -21.18
CA GLY A 136 -4.69 -2.39 -22.07
C GLY A 136 -3.30 -2.47 -21.43
N TYR A 137 -2.97 -1.56 -20.51
CA TYR A 137 -1.69 -1.55 -19.80
C TYR A 137 -1.86 -0.98 -18.38
N ILE A 138 -2.09 -1.86 -17.40
CA ILE A 138 -2.27 -1.45 -16.01
C ILE A 138 -1.19 -1.97 -15.07
N THR A 139 -0.98 -1.24 -13.99
CA THR A 139 -0.14 -1.62 -12.85
C THR A 139 -0.80 -1.21 -11.54
N TYR A 140 -0.37 -1.84 -10.44
CA TYR A 140 -0.73 -1.48 -9.07
C TYR A 140 -2.24 -1.33 -8.82
N PRO A 141 -3.03 -2.40 -9.05
CA PRO A 141 -4.42 -2.38 -8.66
C PRO A 141 -4.51 -2.27 -7.13
N ARG A 142 -5.56 -1.64 -6.60
CA ARG A 142 -5.77 -1.44 -5.17
C ARG A 142 -7.25 -1.45 -4.88
N PHE A 143 -7.64 -2.06 -3.78
CA PHE A 143 -9.02 -2.06 -3.30
C PHE A 143 -9.06 -1.48 -1.89
N GLY A 144 -10.19 -0.90 -1.53
CA GLY A 144 -10.48 -0.62 -0.13
C GLY A 144 -11.95 -0.32 0.08
N GLN A 145 -12.34 -0.26 1.34
CA GLN A 145 -13.74 -0.11 1.70
C GLN A 145 -14.25 1.31 1.41
N LEU A 146 -15.46 1.41 0.88
CA LEU A 146 -16.20 2.65 0.69
C LEU A 146 -17.64 2.44 1.18
N GLY A 147 -17.84 2.41 2.49
CA GLY A 147 -19.12 2.03 3.09
C GLY A 147 -19.44 0.55 2.85
N GLU A 148 -20.58 0.26 2.22
CA GLU A 148 -20.94 -1.10 1.77
C GLU A 148 -20.29 -1.48 0.43
N ASP A 149 -19.79 -0.49 -0.32
CA ASP A 149 -19.13 -0.65 -1.60
C ASP A 149 -17.61 -0.76 -1.42
N LEU A 150 -16.88 -0.99 -2.51
CA LEU A 150 -15.41 -0.95 -2.53
C LEU A 150 -14.95 0.11 -3.54
N TRP A 151 -14.01 0.97 -3.16
CA TRP A 151 -13.26 1.72 -4.16
C TRP A 151 -12.20 0.80 -4.79
N PHE A 152 -11.89 1.03 -6.07
CA PHE A 152 -10.85 0.33 -6.80
C PHE A 152 -10.00 1.35 -7.57
N SER A 153 -8.70 1.37 -7.30
CA SER A 153 -7.73 2.26 -7.93
C SER A 153 -6.74 1.46 -8.77
N TRP A 154 -6.32 1.99 -9.91
CA TRP A 154 -5.26 1.38 -10.72
C TRP A 154 -4.53 2.42 -11.54
N ARG A 155 -3.30 2.09 -11.91
CA ARG A 155 -2.47 2.97 -12.73
C ARG A 155 -2.42 2.49 -14.17
N THR A 156 -2.56 3.40 -15.13
CA THR A 156 -2.20 3.15 -16.54
C THR A 156 -0.88 3.81 -16.91
N GLY A 157 -0.32 3.41 -18.05
CA GLY A 157 0.92 4.00 -18.58
C GLY A 157 2.18 3.50 -17.89
N LYS A 158 3.31 4.18 -18.13
CA LYS A 158 4.66 3.76 -17.72
C LYS A 158 5.35 4.77 -16.81
N ALA A 159 6.53 4.41 -16.28
CA ALA A 159 7.30 5.31 -15.40
C ALA A 159 7.60 6.65 -16.11
N GLY A 160 7.19 7.74 -15.46
CA GLY A 160 7.22 9.12 -15.96
C GLY A 160 6.02 9.51 -16.85
N LEU A 161 5.16 8.57 -17.27
CA LEU A 161 4.02 8.82 -18.18
C LEU A 161 2.84 7.91 -17.81
N GLY A 162 2.10 8.26 -16.77
CA GLY A 162 0.97 7.46 -16.33
C GLY A 162 -0.01 8.24 -15.46
N ASP A 163 -1.21 7.68 -15.36
CA ASP A 163 -2.35 8.24 -14.65
C ASP A 163 -2.86 7.24 -13.61
N ASP A 164 -3.50 7.72 -12.55
CA ASP A 164 -4.20 6.88 -11.58
C ASP A 164 -5.72 7.08 -11.68
N HIS A 165 -6.44 5.97 -11.83
CA HIS A 165 -7.87 5.91 -12.10
C HIS A 165 -8.61 5.31 -10.92
N LEU A 166 -9.86 5.72 -10.74
CA LEU A 166 -10.71 5.34 -9.64
C LEU A 166 -12.08 4.87 -10.15
N SER A 167 -12.51 3.72 -9.67
CA SER A 167 -13.87 3.21 -9.83
C SER A 167 -14.45 2.78 -8.48
N VAL A 168 -15.77 2.61 -8.42
CA VAL A 168 -16.44 2.02 -7.27
C VAL A 168 -17.10 0.72 -7.69
N TYR A 169 -16.76 -0.38 -7.03
CA TYR A 169 -17.52 -1.62 -7.08
C TYR A 169 -18.76 -1.50 -6.19
N ARG A 170 -19.93 -1.57 -6.82
CA ARG A 170 -21.23 -1.50 -6.14
C ARG A 170 -21.62 -2.88 -5.63
N ALA A 171 -21.69 -3.07 -4.31
CA ALA A 171 -22.05 -4.36 -3.71
C ALA A 171 -23.47 -4.80 -4.12
N GLY A 172 -24.39 -3.84 -4.26
CA GLY A 172 -25.78 -4.11 -4.64
C GLY A 172 -25.96 -4.67 -6.06
N THR A 173 -25.05 -4.36 -7.00
CA THR A 173 -25.15 -4.81 -8.39
C THR A 173 -24.04 -5.79 -8.78
N GLY A 174 -22.95 -5.85 -8.01
CA GLY A 174 -21.76 -6.61 -8.33
C GLY A 174 -20.98 -6.06 -9.52
N ARG A 175 -21.08 -4.74 -9.79
CA ARG A 175 -20.47 -4.07 -10.95
C ARG A 175 -19.65 -2.84 -10.54
N HIS A 176 -18.62 -2.55 -11.31
CA HIS A 176 -17.79 -1.36 -11.20
C HIS A 176 -18.39 -0.19 -11.98
N GLU A 177 -18.22 1.02 -11.44
CA GLU A 177 -18.56 2.29 -12.07
C GLU A 177 -17.36 3.24 -11.98
N LEU A 178 -16.92 3.83 -13.08
CA LEU A 178 -15.90 4.87 -13.05
C LEU A 178 -16.41 6.07 -12.23
N VAL A 179 -15.57 6.59 -11.35
CA VAL A 179 -15.92 7.78 -10.58
C VAL A 179 -16.01 8.97 -11.54
N GLY A 180 -17.15 9.67 -11.54
CA GLY A 180 -17.43 10.74 -12.50
C GLY A 180 -18.12 10.28 -13.80
N GLY A 181 -18.30 8.97 -14.02
CA GLY A 181 -19.00 8.42 -15.19
C GLY A 181 -18.07 7.88 -16.28
N SER A 182 -18.65 7.37 -17.38
CA SER A 182 -17.91 6.80 -18.51
C SER A 182 -16.98 7.84 -19.16
N GLY A 183 -15.77 7.41 -19.53
CA GLY A 183 -14.71 8.30 -20.00
C GLY A 183 -14.14 9.26 -18.93
N SER A 184 -14.56 9.14 -17.67
CA SER A 184 -13.97 9.80 -16.50
C SER A 184 -13.23 8.79 -15.61
N GLY A 185 -12.94 9.13 -14.37
CA GLY A 185 -12.30 8.24 -13.38
C GLY A 185 -10.83 8.52 -13.15
N THR A 186 -10.17 9.32 -13.98
CA THR A 186 -8.78 9.75 -13.72
C THR A 186 -8.76 10.80 -12.61
N HIS A 187 -8.47 10.38 -11.38
CA HIS A 187 -8.41 11.30 -10.24
C HIS A 187 -7.04 12.00 -10.12
N LEU A 188 -5.95 11.30 -10.44
CA LEU A 188 -4.60 11.87 -10.53
C LEU A 188 -4.09 11.74 -11.97
N ARG A 189 -3.87 12.88 -12.64
CA ARG A 189 -3.39 12.93 -14.01
C ARG A 189 -1.92 13.32 -14.08
N GLY A 190 -1.12 12.52 -14.75
CA GLY A 190 0.27 12.82 -15.05
C GLY A 190 0.39 13.91 -16.11
N VAL A 191 1.29 14.87 -15.88
CA VAL A 191 1.69 15.90 -16.84
C VAL A 191 3.20 16.06 -16.71
N ASP A 192 3.96 15.75 -17.78
CA ASP A 192 5.43 15.70 -17.77
C ASP A 192 6.02 14.88 -16.60
N GLY A 193 5.26 13.86 -16.18
CA GLY A 193 5.52 13.04 -15.03
C GLY A 193 4.32 12.17 -14.69
N ASN A 194 4.41 11.42 -13.59
CA ASN A 194 3.31 10.57 -13.15
C ASN A 194 3.14 10.60 -11.62
N PRO A 195 1.92 10.39 -11.11
CA PRO A 195 1.69 10.25 -9.69
C PRO A 195 2.07 8.83 -9.21
N TYR A 196 2.56 8.73 -7.99
CA TYR A 196 2.70 7.47 -7.27
C TYR A 196 2.13 7.59 -5.87
N ILE A 197 0.94 7.03 -5.69
CA ILE A 197 0.20 7.05 -4.42
C ILE A 197 0.93 6.23 -3.34
N HIS A 198 1.03 6.80 -2.13
CA HIS A 198 1.41 6.11 -0.90
C HIS A 198 0.24 5.36 -0.28
N GLY A 199 -0.94 5.99 -0.24
CA GLY A 199 -2.19 5.30 0.09
C GLY A 199 -3.41 6.11 -0.31
N LEU A 200 -4.55 5.42 -0.34
CA LEU A 200 -5.89 5.96 -0.55
C LEU A 200 -6.79 5.37 0.54
N HIS A 201 -7.02 6.11 1.61
CA HIS A 201 -7.73 5.60 2.79
C HIS A 201 -9.08 6.27 2.94
N HIS A 202 -10.13 5.48 3.14
CA HIS A 202 -11.45 5.99 3.49
C HIS A 202 -11.63 5.91 5.01
N ARG A 203 -11.83 7.05 5.67
CA ARG A 203 -12.11 7.13 7.10
C ARG A 203 -13.19 8.18 7.33
N ASP A 204 -14.21 7.83 8.10
CA ASP A 204 -15.31 8.73 8.49
C ASP A 204 -15.96 9.52 7.34
N GLY A 205 -16.15 8.87 6.19
CA GLY A 205 -16.79 9.47 5.01
C GLY A 205 -15.83 10.24 4.10
N ARG A 206 -14.55 10.33 4.44
CA ARG A 206 -13.53 11.04 3.67
C ARG A 206 -12.50 10.07 3.08
N LEU A 207 -12.24 10.19 1.78
CA LEU A 207 -11.09 9.59 1.13
C LEU A 207 -9.89 10.52 1.25
N HIS A 208 -8.76 9.99 1.72
CA HIS A 208 -7.48 10.70 1.84
C HIS A 208 -6.46 10.07 0.89
N ALA A 209 -5.88 10.88 0.01
CA ALA A 209 -4.83 10.45 -0.89
C ALA A 209 -3.53 11.24 -0.65
N THR A 210 -2.41 10.52 -0.56
CA THR A 210 -1.07 11.11 -0.62
C THR A 210 -0.24 10.44 -1.69
N TRP A 211 0.64 11.20 -2.33
CA TRP A 211 1.47 10.71 -3.43
C TRP A 211 2.74 11.55 -3.59
N VAL A 212 3.67 11.02 -4.37
CA VAL A 212 4.81 11.77 -4.95
C VAL A 212 4.60 11.90 -6.46
N TRP A 213 5.15 12.94 -7.06
CA TRP A 213 5.30 13.01 -8.51
C TRP A 213 6.62 12.39 -8.92
N ARG A 214 6.65 11.67 -10.04
CA ARG A 214 7.89 11.32 -10.72
C ARG A 214 7.96 12.07 -12.03
N GLY A 215 8.91 12.99 -12.12
CA GLY A 215 9.17 13.74 -13.33
C GLY A 215 9.64 12.85 -14.47
N PHE A 216 9.15 13.11 -15.68
CA PHE A 216 9.64 12.45 -16.87
C PHE A 216 11.02 12.97 -17.26
N VAL A 217 11.88 12.04 -17.70
CA VAL A 217 13.14 12.30 -18.36
C VAL A 217 13.11 11.58 -19.69
N TRP A 218 13.27 12.36 -20.77
CA TRP A 218 13.27 11.83 -22.13
C TRP A 218 14.42 10.84 -22.33
N TYR A 219 14.16 9.80 -23.12
CA TYR A 219 15.18 8.85 -23.55
C TYR A 219 14.84 8.28 -24.93
N GLU A 220 15.83 7.80 -25.66
CA GLU A 220 15.60 7.18 -26.98
C GLU A 220 14.79 5.87 -26.85
N GLY A 221 13.69 5.78 -27.60
CA GLY A 221 12.72 4.67 -27.52
C GLY A 221 11.63 4.87 -26.46
N TRP A 222 11.49 6.08 -25.89
CA TRP A 222 10.45 6.36 -24.89
C TRP A 222 9.01 6.23 -25.42
N ASP A 223 8.78 6.25 -26.72
CA ASP A 223 7.46 6.08 -27.35
C ASP A 223 7.27 4.69 -27.95
N ASP A 224 8.30 3.84 -27.93
CA ASP A 224 8.20 2.44 -28.36
C ASP A 224 7.50 1.60 -27.28
N PRO A 225 6.34 0.98 -27.57
CA PRO A 225 5.64 0.12 -26.61
C PRO A 225 6.42 -1.17 -26.28
N ALA A 226 7.38 -1.58 -27.10
CA ALA A 226 8.25 -2.74 -26.85
C ALA A 226 9.48 -2.39 -25.98
N ASP A 227 9.79 -1.11 -25.79
CA ASP A 227 10.91 -0.70 -24.95
C ASP A 227 10.66 -1.09 -23.48
N THR A 228 11.72 -1.49 -22.79
CA THR A 228 11.65 -1.94 -21.39
C THR A 228 12.58 -1.17 -20.47
N LYS A 229 13.27 -0.12 -20.95
CA LYS A 229 14.22 0.67 -20.15
C LYS A 229 13.52 1.37 -18.98
N HIS A 230 12.25 1.75 -19.15
CA HIS A 230 11.41 2.32 -18.08
C HIS A 230 11.07 1.33 -16.97
N LYS A 231 11.26 0.03 -17.18
CA LYS A 231 11.02 -1.02 -16.18
C LYS A 231 12.24 -1.23 -15.26
N ALA A 232 13.42 -0.78 -15.67
CA ALA A 232 14.64 -0.90 -14.87
C ALA A 232 14.61 0.07 -13.67
N GLN A 233 15.00 -0.41 -12.50
CA GLN A 233 15.07 0.42 -11.27
C GLN A 233 15.99 1.65 -11.45
N ALA A 234 17.11 1.48 -12.16
CA ALA A 234 18.06 2.54 -12.50
C ALA A 234 17.83 3.13 -13.91
N GLY A 235 16.64 2.93 -14.48
CA GLY A 235 16.28 3.48 -15.79
C GLY A 235 16.19 5.02 -15.80
N PRO A 236 15.96 5.63 -16.97
CA PRO A 236 15.93 7.09 -17.14
C PRO A 236 14.87 7.77 -16.25
N ASN A 237 13.78 7.04 -15.96
CA ASN A 237 12.68 7.45 -15.09
C ASN A 237 12.70 6.70 -13.74
N SER A 238 13.88 6.66 -13.10
CA SER A 238 14.07 6.05 -11.78
C SER A 238 13.43 6.87 -10.65
N ALA A 239 13.49 6.34 -9.42
CA ALA A 239 13.04 7.04 -8.22
C ALA A 239 13.82 8.34 -7.92
N GLN A 240 14.98 8.60 -8.56
CA GLN A 240 15.69 9.88 -8.44
C GLN A 240 14.85 11.06 -8.93
N ASN A 241 13.92 10.81 -9.85
CA ASN A 241 13.04 11.85 -10.37
C ASN A 241 11.76 12.03 -9.54
N ASN A 242 11.62 11.30 -8.42
CA ASN A 242 10.55 11.55 -7.47
C ASN A 242 10.75 12.94 -6.84
N HIS A 243 9.67 13.71 -6.69
CA HIS A 243 9.64 15.00 -6.03
C HIS A 243 8.28 15.25 -5.39
N ASP A 244 8.32 16.11 -4.37
CA ASP A 244 7.19 16.57 -3.57
C ASP A 244 6.43 15.45 -2.84
N ILE A 245 5.88 15.76 -1.67
CA ILE A 245 4.81 14.96 -1.06
C ILE A 245 3.53 15.78 -1.17
N CYS A 246 2.53 15.20 -1.81
CA CYS A 246 1.25 15.84 -2.10
C CYS A 246 0.12 15.21 -1.29
N TYR A 247 -0.96 15.98 -1.10
CA TYR A 247 -2.16 15.55 -0.40
C TYR A 247 -3.43 16.17 -1.02
N ALA A 248 -4.48 15.37 -1.09
CA ALA A 248 -5.84 15.79 -1.38
C ALA A 248 -6.84 14.86 -0.68
N TYR A 249 -8.06 15.33 -0.52
CA TYR A 249 -9.15 14.52 0.03
C TYR A 249 -10.44 14.66 -0.77
N SER A 250 -11.37 13.73 -0.57
CA SER A 250 -12.70 13.74 -1.15
C SER A 250 -13.76 13.32 -0.13
N ASP A 251 -14.83 14.10 0.00
CA ASP A 251 -15.95 13.85 0.93
C ASP A 251 -17.15 13.15 0.26
N ASP A 252 -17.03 12.78 -1.02
CA ASP A 252 -18.14 12.27 -1.84
C ASP A 252 -17.76 11.01 -2.64
N GLY A 253 -16.84 10.21 -2.10
CA GLY A 253 -16.42 8.95 -2.69
C GLY A 253 -15.54 9.13 -3.94
N GLY A 254 -14.80 10.24 -4.02
CA GLY A 254 -13.82 10.52 -5.05
C GLY A 254 -14.35 11.37 -6.22
N ARG A 255 -15.60 11.85 -6.17
CA ARG A 255 -16.20 12.62 -7.28
C ARG A 255 -15.62 14.02 -7.34
N THR A 256 -15.53 14.69 -6.20
CA THR A 256 -14.86 15.98 -6.05
C THR A 256 -13.67 15.85 -5.10
N TRP A 257 -12.60 16.57 -5.40
CA TRP A 257 -11.36 16.57 -4.63
C TRP A 257 -11.01 17.97 -4.16
N CYS A 258 -10.58 18.07 -2.91
CA CYS A 258 -10.10 19.29 -2.28
C CYS A 258 -8.64 19.15 -1.85
N ASN A 259 -7.90 20.27 -1.87
CA ASN A 259 -6.56 20.33 -1.31
C ASN A 259 -6.59 20.36 0.23
N GLY A 260 -5.41 20.38 0.87
CA GLY A 260 -5.30 20.39 2.33
C GLY A 260 -5.92 21.60 3.05
N ALA A 261 -6.21 22.70 2.32
CA ALA A 261 -6.85 23.91 2.80
C ALA A 261 -8.38 23.94 2.55
N GLY A 262 -8.93 22.87 1.95
CA GLY A 262 -10.36 22.73 1.68
C GLY A 262 -10.85 23.36 0.38
N GLU A 263 -9.95 23.79 -0.49
CA GLU A 263 -10.29 24.35 -1.80
C GLU A 263 -10.44 23.22 -2.82
N ARG A 264 -11.54 23.22 -3.61
CA ARG A 264 -11.76 22.22 -4.66
C ARG A 264 -10.71 22.34 -5.77
N VAL A 265 -10.02 21.24 -6.04
CA VAL A 265 -8.98 21.13 -7.08
C VAL A 265 -9.40 20.27 -8.28
N ALA A 266 -10.44 19.43 -8.14
CA ALA A 266 -11.00 18.66 -9.26
C ALA A 266 -12.46 18.25 -9.01
N ASP A 267 -13.22 18.09 -10.09
CA ASP A 267 -14.52 17.42 -10.16
C ASP A 267 -14.53 16.44 -11.36
N LEU A 268 -14.47 15.14 -11.05
CA LEU A 268 -14.40 14.08 -12.06
C LEU A 268 -15.69 14.01 -12.90
N SER A 269 -16.84 14.45 -12.38
CA SER A 269 -18.07 14.49 -13.18
C SER A 269 -18.03 15.54 -14.30
N ARG A 270 -17.08 16.48 -14.19
CA ARG A 270 -16.80 17.52 -15.20
C ARG A 270 -15.61 17.16 -16.09
N GLY A 271 -15.05 15.96 -15.95
CA GLY A 271 -13.84 15.52 -16.65
C GLY A 271 -12.55 16.18 -16.13
N GLU A 272 -12.58 16.77 -14.93
CA GLU A 272 -11.41 17.37 -14.30
C GLU A 272 -10.61 16.28 -13.54
N SER A 273 -9.30 16.53 -13.37
CA SER A 273 -8.39 15.67 -12.60
C SER A 273 -7.49 16.55 -11.75
N ILE A 274 -6.98 16.01 -10.64
CA ILE A 274 -5.86 16.65 -9.94
C ILE A 274 -4.63 16.52 -10.85
N ARG A 275 -3.92 17.62 -11.04
CA ARG A 275 -2.73 17.75 -11.91
C ARG A 275 -1.55 18.29 -11.10
N PRO A 276 -0.30 18.20 -11.60
CA PRO A 276 0.86 18.76 -10.90
C PRO A 276 0.75 20.26 -10.61
N ASP A 277 -0.01 21.01 -11.42
CA ASP A 277 -0.25 22.45 -11.28
C ASP A 277 -1.51 22.80 -10.47
N SER A 278 -2.22 21.80 -9.91
CA SER A 278 -3.38 22.06 -9.04
C SER A 278 -2.95 22.84 -7.78
N PRO A 279 -3.65 23.92 -7.41
CA PRO A 279 -3.22 24.78 -6.31
C PRO A 279 -3.31 24.08 -4.95
N GLY A 280 -2.29 24.26 -4.11
CA GLY A 280 -2.29 23.86 -2.70
C GLY A 280 -2.20 22.35 -2.43
N ILE A 281 -1.92 21.51 -3.44
CA ILE A 281 -1.78 20.06 -3.26
C ILE A 281 -0.44 19.65 -2.63
N VAL A 282 0.60 20.48 -2.73
CA VAL A 282 1.95 20.16 -2.23
C VAL A 282 1.99 20.38 -0.72
N ALA A 283 2.14 19.29 0.04
CA ALA A 283 2.30 19.32 1.50
C ALA A 283 3.76 19.60 1.89
N PHE A 284 4.71 19.00 1.18
CA PHE A 284 6.14 19.26 1.32
C PHE A 284 6.79 19.39 -0.05
N GLU A 285 7.44 20.53 -0.29
CA GLU A 285 8.31 20.71 -1.45
C GLU A 285 9.61 19.92 -1.22
N ILE A 286 9.84 18.90 -2.05
CA ILE A 286 11.02 18.04 -1.91
C ILE A 286 11.63 17.85 -3.31
N PRO A 287 12.83 18.39 -3.56
CA PRO A 287 13.44 18.33 -4.88
C PRO A 287 13.74 16.91 -5.37
N ARG A 288 13.83 16.74 -6.69
CA ARG A 288 14.41 15.54 -7.30
C ARG A 288 15.82 15.28 -6.77
N GLY A 289 16.20 14.01 -6.68
CA GLY A 289 17.50 13.60 -6.13
C GLY A 289 17.58 13.65 -4.60
N SER A 290 16.51 14.06 -3.90
CA SER A 290 16.50 14.12 -2.44
C SER A 290 16.20 12.78 -1.77
N GLY A 291 16.21 11.68 -2.52
CA GLY A 291 16.06 10.33 -1.96
C GLY A 291 14.62 9.87 -1.71
N LEU A 292 13.61 10.65 -2.13
CA LEU A 292 12.20 10.26 -2.05
C LEU A 292 11.93 8.93 -2.75
N HIS A 293 11.06 8.14 -2.14
CA HIS A 293 10.61 6.89 -2.72
C HIS A 293 9.11 6.94 -3.06
N ASN A 294 8.71 6.09 -3.99
CA ASN A 294 7.33 5.96 -4.44
C ASN A 294 6.67 4.74 -3.79
N GLN A 295 5.35 4.78 -3.61
CA GLN A 295 4.52 3.66 -3.13
C GLN A 295 4.98 3.08 -1.78
N GLU A 296 5.39 3.96 -0.86
CA GLU A 296 5.60 3.60 0.56
C GLU A 296 4.27 3.32 1.25
N SER A 297 3.91 4.10 2.27
CA SER A 297 2.74 3.83 3.09
C SER A 297 2.13 5.11 3.63
N GLN A 298 0.81 5.08 3.79
CA GLN A 298 -0.01 6.09 4.44
C GLN A 298 -0.91 5.38 5.43
N ALA A 299 -1.24 6.03 6.55
CA ALA A 299 -2.38 5.66 7.39
C ALA A 299 -3.19 6.90 7.75
N VAL A 300 -4.45 6.70 8.15
CA VAL A 300 -5.33 7.77 8.64
C VAL A 300 -5.86 7.38 10.01
N ASP A 301 -5.58 8.22 11.02
CA ASP A 301 -6.04 8.00 12.39
C ASP A 301 -7.56 8.19 12.52
N HIS A 302 -8.15 7.72 13.64
CA HIS A 302 -9.60 7.81 13.87
C HIS A 302 -10.11 9.25 14.03
N SER A 303 -9.22 10.24 14.11
CA SER A 303 -9.57 11.66 14.14
C SER A 303 -9.43 12.30 12.75
N GLY A 304 -8.96 11.58 11.74
CA GLY A 304 -8.72 12.07 10.37
C GLY A 304 -7.32 12.65 10.12
N GLY A 305 -6.39 12.46 11.06
CA GLY A 305 -4.98 12.83 10.90
C GLY A 305 -4.30 11.90 9.89
N VAL A 306 -3.43 12.45 9.05
CA VAL A 306 -2.81 11.72 7.93
C VAL A 306 -1.35 11.48 8.22
N HIS A 307 -0.94 10.22 8.23
CA HIS A 307 0.42 9.77 8.46
C HIS A 307 1.01 9.24 7.16
N VAL A 308 2.20 9.69 6.80
CA VAL A 308 2.93 9.19 5.62
C VAL A 308 4.31 8.76 6.08
N LEU A 309 4.68 7.52 5.73
CA LEU A 309 6.05 7.04 5.83
C LEU A 309 6.74 7.25 4.48
N ASN A 310 7.83 8.01 4.47
CA ASN A 310 8.71 8.09 3.30
C ASN A 310 10.15 8.27 3.78
N ARG A 311 11.06 8.62 2.88
CA ARG A 311 12.48 8.81 3.16
C ARG A 311 13.01 9.95 2.32
N ASP A 312 13.93 10.72 2.87
CA ASP A 312 14.67 11.73 2.12
C ASP A 312 16.06 11.95 2.74
N ASN A 313 16.85 12.82 2.11
CA ASN A 313 18.17 13.24 2.57
C ASN A 313 18.29 14.75 2.83
N LEU A 314 17.16 15.46 3.02
CA LEU A 314 17.13 16.91 3.21
C LEU A 314 17.88 17.36 4.48
N ASP A 315 17.97 16.46 5.47
CA ASP A 315 18.73 16.69 6.71
C ASP A 315 20.23 16.30 6.58
N GLY A 316 20.73 16.13 5.35
CA GLY A 316 22.12 15.78 5.03
C GLY A 316 22.42 14.28 5.03
N GLU A 317 21.49 13.45 5.49
CA GLU A 317 21.60 11.98 5.49
C GLU A 317 20.28 11.35 5.08
N GLN A 318 20.38 10.27 4.30
CA GLN A 318 19.21 9.49 3.87
C GLN A 318 18.57 8.76 5.06
N ARG A 319 17.34 9.13 5.44
CA ARG A 319 16.62 8.53 6.58
C ARG A 319 15.15 8.31 6.28
N TRP A 320 14.56 7.34 6.98
CA TRP A 320 13.11 7.24 7.10
C TRP A 320 12.56 8.48 7.79
N LYS A 321 11.39 8.95 7.35
CA LYS A 321 10.67 10.07 7.90
C LYS A 321 9.18 9.77 8.01
N HIS A 322 8.62 10.20 9.12
CA HIS A 322 7.19 10.29 9.34
C HIS A 322 6.75 11.73 9.05
N TYR A 323 5.86 11.89 8.08
CA TYR A 323 5.18 13.13 7.77
C TYR A 323 3.75 13.03 8.28
N TYR A 324 3.30 14.03 9.04
CA TYR A 324 2.03 13.99 9.73
C TYR A 324 1.23 15.27 9.51
N ARG A 325 -0.01 15.12 9.06
CA ARG A 325 -1.03 16.19 9.03
C ARG A 325 -1.98 16.00 10.20
N SER A 326 -2.05 16.98 11.11
CA SER A 326 -3.04 16.92 12.19
C SER A 326 -4.46 17.19 11.71
N SER A 327 -5.43 16.55 12.35
CA SER A 327 -6.87 16.69 12.09
C SER A 327 -7.55 17.79 12.89
N ASP A 328 -6.96 18.22 14.00
CA ASP A 328 -7.55 19.17 14.95
C ASP A 328 -6.63 20.37 15.24
N GLY A 329 -5.49 20.45 14.55
CA GLY A 329 -4.47 21.46 14.82
C GLY A 329 -3.62 21.17 16.07
N SER A 330 -3.77 19.99 16.69
CA SER A 330 -2.79 19.53 17.66
C SER A 330 -1.44 19.38 16.95
N SER A 331 -0.42 20.08 17.44
CA SER A 331 0.96 19.83 17.06
C SER A 331 1.73 19.53 18.33
N PRO A 332 2.62 18.52 18.31
CA PRO A 332 3.55 18.31 19.42
C PRO A 332 4.51 19.49 19.63
N LEU A 333 4.56 20.49 18.73
CA LEU A 333 5.22 21.78 18.99
C LEU A 333 4.58 22.56 20.14
N LEU A 334 3.45 22.13 20.69
CA LEU A 334 2.85 22.72 21.88
C LEU A 334 3.43 22.19 23.20
N ALA A 335 4.30 21.16 23.19
CA ALA A 335 5.07 20.81 24.39
C ALA A 335 6.19 21.83 24.70
N HIS A 336 6.61 22.62 23.71
CA HIS A 336 7.46 23.80 23.87
C HIS A 336 7.06 24.87 22.86
N PRO A 337 6.36 25.95 23.25
CA PRO A 337 5.94 26.98 22.31
C PRO A 337 7.15 27.54 21.55
N LEU A 338 7.09 27.51 20.22
CA LEU A 338 7.96 28.33 19.39
C LEU A 338 7.58 29.79 19.66
N ILE A 339 8.33 30.43 20.54
CA ILE A 339 8.20 31.86 20.81
C ILE A 339 8.72 32.58 19.57
N GLY A 340 7.81 33.12 18.75
CA GLY A 340 8.19 34.07 17.70
C GLY A 340 8.89 35.29 18.32
N PRO A 341 9.65 36.09 17.54
CA PRO A 341 10.40 37.24 18.05
C PRO A 341 9.57 38.31 18.79
N SER A 342 8.24 38.19 18.78
CA SER A 342 7.25 39.05 19.44
C SER A 342 6.48 38.40 20.62
N GLY A 343 6.77 37.16 21.03
CA GLY A 343 6.15 36.56 22.22
C GLY A 343 4.80 35.85 22.02
N PHE A 344 4.31 35.71 20.79
CA PHE A 344 3.05 35.00 20.50
C PHE A 344 3.26 33.50 20.37
N VAL A 345 2.37 32.72 21.01
CA VAL A 345 2.25 31.26 20.82
C VAL A 345 1.48 31.02 19.52
N VAL A 346 2.11 30.38 18.54
CA VAL A 346 1.42 29.90 17.34
C VAL A 346 0.70 28.61 17.70
N ILE A 347 -0.62 28.66 17.83
CA ILE A 347 -1.46 27.46 17.90
C ILE A 347 -1.56 26.95 16.45
N PRO A 348 -1.10 25.71 16.16
CA PRO A 348 -1.28 25.14 14.85
C PRO A 348 -2.77 24.99 14.56
N SER A 349 -3.18 25.36 13.35
CA SER A 349 -4.54 25.14 12.87
C SER A 349 -4.68 23.70 12.39
N GLU A 350 -5.93 23.21 12.29
CA GLU A 350 -6.26 22.00 11.55
C GLU A 350 -5.49 21.94 10.22
N GLY A 351 -4.97 20.75 9.90
CA GLY A 351 -4.24 20.53 8.66
C GLY A 351 -2.78 20.99 8.66
N THR A 352 -2.20 21.31 9.82
CA THR A 352 -0.77 21.59 9.93
C THR A 352 0.05 20.33 9.67
N TRP A 353 1.02 20.44 8.78
CA TRP A 353 1.98 19.36 8.49
C TRP A 353 3.23 19.46 9.36
N THR A 354 3.72 18.32 9.82
CA THR A 354 5.02 18.17 10.50
C THR A 354 5.80 17.00 9.89
N GLN A 355 7.11 16.99 10.06
CA GLN A 355 7.97 15.87 9.64
C GLN A 355 9.02 15.56 10.69
N ARG A 356 9.36 14.27 10.87
CA ARG A 356 10.39 13.82 11.80
C ARG A 356 11.13 12.62 11.22
N ALA A 357 12.46 12.62 11.36
CA ALA A 357 13.27 11.45 11.04
C ALA A 357 13.03 10.33 12.05
N LEU A 358 12.87 9.10 11.56
CA LEU A 358 12.76 7.92 12.41
C LEU A 358 14.14 7.45 12.86
N PRO A 359 14.29 7.04 14.14
CA PRO A 359 15.53 6.48 14.64
C PRO A 359 15.71 5.00 14.23
N HIS A 360 16.87 4.43 14.59
CA HIS A 360 17.19 3.00 14.59
C HIS A 360 17.28 2.26 13.24
N VAL A 361 16.69 2.74 12.14
CA VAL A 361 16.71 2.07 10.84
C VAL A 361 17.14 3.05 9.74
N LYS A 362 18.06 2.63 8.86
CA LYS A 362 18.48 3.44 7.71
C LYS A 362 17.41 3.38 6.61
N GLY A 363 17.00 4.53 6.10
CA GLY A 363 16.03 4.64 4.99
C GLY A 363 16.69 4.65 3.62
N LEU A 364 17.53 3.66 3.30
CA LEU A 364 18.39 3.68 2.10
C LEU A 364 17.60 3.99 0.81
N TYR A 365 18.22 4.77 -0.07
CA TYR A 365 17.66 5.07 -1.39
C TYR A 365 17.54 3.79 -2.22
N GLY A 366 16.36 3.56 -2.81
CA GLY A 366 16.08 2.34 -3.57
C GLY A 366 15.95 1.07 -2.73
N GLY A 367 15.93 1.20 -1.39
CA GLY A 367 15.75 0.09 -0.46
C GLY A 367 14.32 -0.42 -0.40
N LYS A 368 14.10 -1.41 0.48
CA LYS A 368 12.77 -1.99 0.74
C LYS A 368 11.86 -0.98 1.43
N ARG A 369 10.56 -1.10 1.17
CA ARG A 369 9.51 -0.17 1.60
C ARG A 369 8.89 -0.61 2.93
N GLY A 370 8.53 0.34 3.78
CA GLY A 370 7.94 0.06 5.09
C GLY A 370 6.44 0.31 5.12
N GLN A 371 5.82 0.00 6.25
CA GLN A 371 4.42 0.36 6.54
C GLN A 371 4.35 1.31 7.73
N VAL A 372 3.46 2.29 7.66
CA VAL A 372 2.93 3.01 8.83
C VAL A 372 1.45 2.66 8.94
N VAL A 373 1.03 2.24 10.13
CA VAL A 373 -0.34 1.81 10.39
C VAL A 373 -0.82 2.37 11.72
N VAL A 374 -2.13 2.57 11.84
CA VAL A 374 -2.77 3.09 13.05
C VAL A 374 -3.50 1.96 13.77
N SER A 375 -3.25 1.82 15.07
CA SER A 375 -3.96 0.87 15.94
C SER A 375 -5.36 1.34 16.33
N ARG A 376 -6.17 0.44 16.89
CA ARG A 376 -7.48 0.80 17.45
C ARG A 376 -7.42 1.93 18.47
N ASP A 377 -6.32 2.01 19.22
CA ASP A 377 -6.10 3.01 20.26
C ASP A 377 -5.41 4.28 19.69
N ASP A 378 -5.36 4.41 18.36
CA ASP A 378 -4.70 5.47 17.58
C ASP A 378 -3.18 5.57 17.71
N ASP A 379 -2.52 4.66 18.41
CA ASP A 379 -1.06 4.59 18.39
C ASP A 379 -0.56 4.13 17.00
N LEU A 380 0.57 4.69 16.56
CA LEU A 380 1.20 4.33 15.30
C LEU A 380 2.21 3.20 15.48
N TYR A 381 2.24 2.32 14.48
CA TYR A 381 3.28 1.31 14.34
C TYR A 381 3.96 1.47 12.97
N PHE A 382 5.29 1.50 12.99
CA PHE A 382 6.12 1.53 11.79
C PHE A 382 6.78 0.16 11.61
N VAL A 383 6.38 -0.58 10.59
CA VAL A 383 6.95 -1.90 10.25
C VAL A 383 8.01 -1.70 9.17
N LEU A 384 9.27 -1.69 9.59
CA LEU A 384 10.41 -1.25 8.79
C LEU A 384 11.33 -2.44 8.46
N PRO A 385 11.45 -2.83 7.18
CA PRO A 385 12.45 -3.80 6.78
C PRO A 385 13.85 -3.16 6.75
N ASP A 386 14.86 -3.97 7.05
CA ASP A 386 16.23 -3.63 6.69
C ASP A 386 16.50 -4.00 5.22
N THR A 387 17.23 -3.14 4.52
CA THR A 387 17.52 -3.33 3.09
C THR A 387 18.76 -4.19 2.87
N GLU A 388 19.70 -4.19 3.80
CA GLU A 388 21.00 -4.86 3.69
C GLU A 388 21.09 -6.11 4.56
N ALA A 389 20.32 -6.17 5.65
CA ALA A 389 20.28 -7.28 6.60
C ALA A 389 18.92 -7.99 6.61
N PRO A 390 18.85 -9.29 6.96
CA PRO A 390 17.59 -10.00 7.12
C PRO A 390 16.92 -9.66 8.47
N THR A 391 16.64 -8.38 8.70
CA THR A 391 16.10 -7.85 9.96
C THR A 391 14.80 -7.10 9.71
N LEU A 392 13.81 -7.36 10.57
CA LEU A 392 12.57 -6.58 10.63
C LEU A 392 12.54 -5.79 11.94
N THR A 393 12.17 -4.52 11.86
CA THR A 393 12.06 -3.61 13.00
C THR A 393 10.64 -3.06 13.10
N ILE A 394 10.11 -2.99 14.32
CA ILE A 394 8.84 -2.29 14.60
C ILE A 394 9.12 -1.15 15.56
N LEU A 395 8.74 0.07 15.15
CA LEU A 395 8.71 1.25 16.01
C LEU A 395 7.27 1.58 16.41
N LYS A 396 7.08 2.20 17.56
CA LYS A 396 5.79 2.72 18.04
C LYS A 396 5.87 4.23 18.27
N ALA A 397 4.82 4.97 17.92
CA ALA A 397 4.62 6.35 18.36
C ALA A 397 3.23 6.49 18.99
N LEU A 398 3.12 7.24 20.08
CA LEU A 398 1.87 7.32 20.85
C LEU A 398 1.00 8.48 20.38
N LYS A 399 -0.33 8.29 20.35
CA LYS A 399 -1.25 9.42 20.14
C LYS A 399 -1.11 10.46 21.25
N ASP A 400 -0.99 10.00 22.49
CA ASP A 400 -0.90 10.86 23.68
C ASP A 400 0.30 11.83 23.67
N ASP A 401 1.37 11.49 22.94
CA ASP A 401 2.54 12.38 22.77
C ASP A 401 2.50 13.22 21.49
N GLY A 402 1.39 13.16 20.74
CA GLY A 402 1.21 13.79 19.45
C GLY A 402 2.11 13.19 18.36
N TYR A 403 2.40 11.89 18.43
CA TYR A 403 3.26 11.16 17.51
C TYR A 403 4.68 11.74 17.37
N SER A 404 5.22 12.25 18.48
CA SER A 404 6.45 13.04 18.50
C SER A 404 7.68 12.25 18.87
N THR A 405 7.52 11.10 19.53
CA THR A 405 8.60 10.18 19.89
C THR A 405 8.39 8.80 19.26
N TYR A 406 9.50 8.08 19.05
CA TYR A 406 9.50 6.78 18.39
C TYR A 406 10.24 5.76 19.25
N GLU A 407 9.52 4.79 19.80
CA GLU A 407 10.08 3.72 20.61
C GLU A 407 10.39 2.49 19.73
N LEU A 408 11.61 1.94 19.85
CA LEU A 408 11.90 0.61 19.33
C LEU A 408 11.19 -0.44 20.19
N VAL A 409 10.11 -1.02 19.67
CA VAL A 409 9.29 -1.98 20.42
C VAL A 409 9.59 -3.43 20.05
N TRP A 410 10.12 -3.69 18.86
CA TRP A 410 10.54 -5.03 18.46
C TRP A 410 11.58 -5.01 17.34
N ARG A 411 12.52 -5.95 17.37
CA ARG A 411 13.52 -6.16 16.31
C ARG A 411 14.02 -7.59 16.33
N LYS A 412 14.05 -8.25 15.18
CA LYS A 412 14.55 -9.63 15.06
C LYS A 412 15.16 -9.89 13.69
N GLU A 413 16.17 -10.76 13.67
CA GLU A 413 16.76 -11.32 12.46
C GLU A 413 15.89 -12.47 11.90
N GLY A 414 16.23 -12.98 10.71
CA GLY A 414 15.54 -14.08 10.04
C GLY A 414 14.48 -13.63 9.03
N PHE A 415 14.36 -12.33 8.79
CA PHE A 415 13.38 -11.73 7.87
C PHE A 415 14.09 -11.13 6.66
N PRO A 416 14.27 -11.87 5.55
CA PRO A 416 14.99 -11.38 4.38
C PRO A 416 14.39 -10.07 3.84
N PRO A 417 15.22 -9.18 3.25
CA PRO A 417 14.75 -7.89 2.74
C PRO A 417 13.56 -8.05 1.78
N THR A 418 12.39 -7.57 2.23
CA THR A 418 11.13 -7.54 1.49
C THR A 418 10.31 -6.34 1.98
N ASP A 419 9.25 -5.98 1.27
CA ASP A 419 8.33 -4.94 1.72
C ASP A 419 7.23 -5.61 2.56
N PRO A 420 7.23 -5.49 3.90
CA PRO A 420 6.19 -6.06 4.74
C PRO A 420 4.83 -5.41 4.44
N LEU A 421 3.76 -6.16 4.71
CA LEU A 421 2.37 -5.72 4.54
C LEU A 421 1.62 -5.99 5.84
N VAL A 422 0.56 -5.22 6.11
CA VAL A 422 -0.18 -5.29 7.36
C VAL A 422 -1.67 -5.44 7.10
N ASP A 423 -2.34 -6.25 7.91
CA ASP A 423 -3.80 -6.29 7.95
C ASP A 423 -4.32 -5.12 8.81
N GLU A 424 -4.49 -3.96 8.17
CA GLU A 424 -4.94 -2.74 8.86
C GLU A 424 -6.31 -2.92 9.49
N THR A 425 -7.19 -3.71 8.87
CA THR A 425 -8.54 -3.95 9.41
C THR A 425 -8.50 -4.74 10.71
N ARG A 426 -7.65 -5.77 10.80
CA ARG A 426 -7.50 -6.50 12.06
C ARG A 426 -6.87 -5.64 13.14
N LEU A 427 -5.93 -4.80 12.77
CA LEU A 427 -5.31 -3.85 13.68
C LEU A 427 -6.34 -2.85 14.24
N ASP A 428 -7.25 -2.36 13.39
CA ASP A 428 -8.33 -1.43 13.74
C ASP A 428 -9.36 -2.06 14.69
N TYR A 429 -9.78 -3.31 14.44
CA TYR A 429 -10.86 -3.94 15.22
C TYR A 429 -10.36 -4.76 16.42
N ASP A 430 -9.40 -5.65 16.20
CA ASP A 430 -8.94 -6.62 17.21
C ASP A 430 -7.77 -6.06 18.05
N ASN A 431 -7.17 -4.94 17.63
CA ASN A 431 -5.92 -4.41 18.19
C ASN A 431 -4.76 -5.42 18.11
N VAL A 432 -4.69 -6.14 16.98
CA VAL A 432 -3.64 -7.13 16.68
C VAL A 432 -2.92 -6.70 15.42
N LEU A 433 -1.62 -6.47 15.53
CA LEU A 433 -0.77 -6.17 14.37
C LEU A 433 -0.40 -7.49 13.68
N SER A 434 -1.11 -7.82 12.59
CA SER A 434 -0.75 -8.94 11.71
C SER A 434 0.15 -8.47 10.57
N VAL A 435 1.39 -8.94 10.52
CA VAL A 435 2.37 -8.62 9.47
C VAL A 435 2.53 -9.79 8.51
N TYR A 436 2.20 -9.59 7.24
CA TYR A 436 2.55 -10.48 6.14
C TYR A 436 3.98 -10.16 5.68
N THR A 437 4.86 -11.15 5.73
CA THR A 437 6.26 -10.98 5.31
C THR A 437 6.89 -12.32 4.90
N ARG A 438 8.19 -12.29 4.60
CA ARG A 438 9.01 -13.46 4.34
C ARG A 438 9.90 -13.75 5.53
N ALA A 439 10.11 -15.02 5.83
CA ALA A 439 11.04 -15.46 6.87
C ALA A 439 11.86 -16.67 6.42
N VAL A 440 13.09 -16.76 6.91
CA VAL A 440 13.89 -18.00 6.84
C VAL A 440 13.38 -18.90 7.96
N ALA A 441 12.71 -20.00 7.61
CA ALA A 441 12.29 -20.97 8.62
C ALA A 441 13.51 -21.80 9.04
N GLU A 442 13.92 -21.71 10.30
CA GLU A 442 14.83 -22.69 10.87
C GLU A 442 14.07 -24.01 11.10
N GLY A 443 14.61 -25.14 10.62
CA GLY A 443 14.12 -26.47 10.98
C GLY A 443 12.99 -27.07 10.11
N VAL A 444 12.69 -26.51 8.93
CA VAL A 444 11.82 -27.18 7.94
C VAL A 444 12.69 -27.89 6.90
N ASP A 445 12.56 -29.21 6.83
CA ASP A 445 13.39 -30.14 6.05
C ASP A 445 13.09 -30.09 4.53
N VAL A 446 13.37 -28.92 3.93
CA VAL A 446 13.45 -28.73 2.49
C VAL A 446 14.77 -28.01 2.21
N GLY A 447 15.85 -28.80 2.23
CA GLY A 447 17.18 -28.47 1.71
C GLY A 447 17.64 -27.01 1.84
N ALA A 448 18.20 -26.65 2.99
CA ALA A 448 18.93 -25.40 3.27
C ALA A 448 18.19 -24.07 2.94
N LYS A 449 17.85 -23.29 3.98
CA LYS A 449 17.65 -21.83 3.90
C LYS A 449 16.63 -21.35 2.85
N SER A 450 15.46 -21.98 2.75
CA SER A 450 14.38 -21.47 1.90
C SER A 450 13.59 -20.37 2.60
N ASN A 451 13.26 -19.32 1.85
CA ASN A 451 12.35 -18.28 2.33
C ASN A 451 10.92 -18.83 2.31
N ASN A 452 10.11 -18.41 3.28
CA ASN A 452 8.71 -18.78 3.38
C ASN A 452 7.84 -17.56 3.54
N VAL A 453 6.63 -17.62 3.04
CA VAL A 453 5.58 -16.64 3.32
C VAL A 453 5.02 -16.91 4.71
N VAL A 454 5.08 -15.91 5.59
CA VAL A 454 4.63 -16.03 6.98
C VAL A 454 3.74 -14.87 7.39
N ILE A 455 2.86 -15.13 8.36
CA ILE A 455 2.13 -14.11 9.11
C ILE A 455 2.69 -14.04 10.53
N LEU A 456 2.97 -12.82 10.99
CA LEU A 456 3.36 -12.52 12.37
C LEU A 456 2.18 -11.84 13.07
N ASP A 457 1.61 -12.45 14.10
CA ASP A 457 0.55 -11.84 14.90
C ASP A 457 1.12 -11.30 16.22
N PHE A 458 1.16 -9.96 16.35
CA PHE A 458 1.56 -9.28 17.57
C PHE A 458 0.34 -8.82 18.36
N GLN A 459 0.29 -9.18 19.64
CA GLN A 459 -0.69 -8.61 20.57
C GLN A 459 -0.18 -7.27 21.09
N LEU A 460 -1.00 -6.22 20.97
CA LEU A 460 -0.63 -4.84 21.32
C LEU A 460 -0.96 -4.46 22.77
#